data_AF-A0A0C2CVL3-F1
#
_entry.id   AF-A0A0C2CVL3-F1
#
_cell.length_a   1.000
_cell.length_b   1.000
_cell.length_c   1.000
_cell.angle_alpha   90.00
_cell.angle_beta   90.00
_cell.angle_gamma   90.00
#
_symmetry.space_group_name_H-M   'P 1'
#
loop_
_entity.id
_entity.type
_entity.pdbx_description
1 polymer ?
#
loop_
_entity_poly.entity_id
_entity_poly.type
_entity_poly.pdbx_seq_one_letter_code
_entity_poly.pdbx_strand_id
1 'polypeptide(L)' 'MATQAIGSRPKTACDANPEKNRYREVFCIDATRVVLKWPAGFPDYIHANWVNGVDKQKKFICTQLNKSFKKN' A
#
# COMPACT_ATOMS: atom_id res chain seq x y z
N MET A 1 18.51 8.02 -2.60
CA MET A 1 17.14 7.46 -2.66
C MET A 1 17.18 6.07 -2.04
N ALA A 2 17.04 5.98 -0.72
CA ALA A 2 17.12 4.69 -0.04
C ALA A 2 15.76 3.98 -0.17
N THR A 3 15.68 2.98 -1.03
CA THR A 3 14.64 1.96 -0.93
C THR A 3 14.81 1.35 0.46
N GLN A 4 13.87 1.61 1.39
CA GLN A 4 13.96 1.02 2.72
C GLN A 4 14.08 -0.49 2.55
N ALA A 5 15.18 -1.06 3.06
CA ALA A 5 15.29 -2.50 3.18
C ALA A 5 14.15 -2.95 4.08
N ILE A 6 13.10 -3.47 3.47
CA ILE A 6 12.02 -4.11 4.20
C ILE A 6 12.62 -5.42 4.69
N GLY A 7 13.26 -5.38 5.88
CA GLY A 7 13.55 -6.59 6.64
C GLY A 7 12.27 -7.43 6.71
N SER A 8 12.39 -8.76 6.84
CA SER A 8 11.43 -9.86 6.64
C SER A 8 9.92 -9.67 6.96
N ARG A 9 9.33 -8.52 6.63
CA ARG A 9 7.96 -8.11 6.96
C ARG A 9 7.03 -8.68 5.89
N PRO A 10 5.90 -9.28 6.32
CA PRO A 10 4.97 -9.88 5.39
C PRO A 10 4.32 -8.82 4.49
N LYS A 11 4.15 -9.19 3.22
CA LYS A 11 3.51 -8.40 2.16
C LYS A 11 2.54 -9.29 1.34
N THR A 12 1.93 -10.27 2.00
CA THR A 12 1.12 -11.32 1.39
C THR A 12 -0.04 -10.73 0.58
N ALA A 13 -0.69 -9.66 1.06
CA ALA A 13 -1.76 -9.02 0.30
C ALA A 13 -1.23 -8.32 -0.98
N CYS A 14 -0.04 -7.73 -0.90
CA CYS A 14 0.64 -7.12 -2.04
C CYS A 14 1.00 -8.16 -3.10
N ASP A 15 1.54 -9.31 -2.68
CA ASP A 15 1.91 -10.41 -3.57
C ASP A 15 0.69 -11.09 -4.21
N ALA A 16 -0.45 -11.14 -3.51
CA ALA A 16 -1.70 -11.69 -4.02
C ALA A 16 -2.44 -10.78 -5.01
N ASN A 17 -2.08 -9.49 -5.11
CA ASN A 17 -2.74 -8.50 -5.97
C ASN A 17 -1.75 -7.73 -6.88
N PRO A 18 -0.89 -8.43 -7.66
CA PRO A 18 0.14 -7.77 -8.48
C PRO A 18 -0.42 -6.81 -9.54
N GLU A 19 -1.65 -7.08 -10.02
CA GLU A 19 -2.36 -6.27 -11.00
C GLU A 19 -2.75 -4.88 -10.45
N LYS A 20 -2.97 -4.76 -9.14
CA LYS A 20 -3.30 -3.50 -8.46
C LYS A 20 -2.06 -2.69 -8.07
N ASN A 21 -0.87 -3.26 -8.21
CA ASN A 21 0.40 -2.60 -7.88
C ASN A 21 0.97 -1.89 -9.10
N ARG A 22 1.32 -0.60 -8.99
CA ARG A 22 1.89 0.19 -10.10
C ARG A 22 3.34 -0.18 -10.38
N TYR A 23 4.13 -0.38 -9.32
CA TYR A 23 5.54 -0.77 -9.38
C TYR A 23 5.76 -1.98 -8.50
N ARG A 24 6.48 -2.99 -9.00
CA ARG A 24 6.72 -4.26 -8.28
C ARG A 24 7.73 -4.08 -7.15
N GLU A 25 8.62 -3.10 -7.31
CA GLU A 25 9.72 -2.77 -6.42
C GLU A 25 9.26 -1.94 -5.22
N VAL A 26 8.03 -1.38 -5.28
CA VAL A 26 7.42 -0.62 -4.19
C VAL A 26 6.50 -1.56 -3.42
N PHE A 27 6.87 -1.86 -2.18
CA PHE A 27 6.14 -2.81 -1.35
C PHE A 27 5.00 -2.16 -0.55
N CYS A 28 3.91 -2.89 -0.39
CA CYS A 28 2.84 -2.60 0.58
C CYS A 28 2.90 -3.65 1.69
N ILE A 29 3.23 -3.23 2.91
CA ILE A 29 3.39 -4.16 4.05
C ILE A 29 2.06 -4.44 4.73
N ASP A 30 1.84 -5.69 5.16
CA ASP A 30 0.55 -6.09 5.73
C ASP A 30 0.26 -5.41 7.07
N ALA A 31 1.30 -5.21 7.90
CA ALA A 31 1.17 -4.69 9.26
C ALA A 31 0.52 -3.30 9.34
N THR A 32 0.64 -2.48 8.29
CA THR A 32 0.07 -1.12 8.27
C THR A 32 -0.75 -0.84 7.01
N ARG A 33 -1.11 -1.86 6.22
CA ARG A 33 -1.88 -1.64 4.99
C ARG A 33 -3.24 -1.04 5.32
N VAL A 34 -3.76 -0.23 4.40
CA VAL A 34 -5.15 0.20 4.45
C VAL A 34 -6.01 -0.97 3.97
N VAL A 35 -6.95 -1.41 4.82
CA VAL A 35 -7.90 -2.47 4.50
C VAL A 35 -9.22 -1.84 4.06
N LEU A 36 -9.62 -2.07 2.80
CA LEU A 36 -10.92 -1.61 2.30
C LEU A 36 -12.03 -2.46 2.90
N LYS A 37 -13.12 -1.81 3.32
CA LYS A 37 -14.30 -2.48 3.90
C LYS A 37 -15.58 -2.23 3.12
N TRP A 38 -15.57 -1.28 2.19
CA TRP A 38 -16.73 -0.88 1.41
C TRP A 38 -16.35 -0.73 -0.06
N PRO A 39 -17.21 -1.15 -1.00
CA PRO A 39 -18.46 -1.87 -0.79
C PRO A 39 -18.26 -3.31 -0.30
N ALA A 40 -19.27 -3.88 0.37
CA ALA A 40 -19.19 -5.24 0.89
C ALA A 40 -19.07 -6.26 -0.26
N GLY A 41 -18.26 -7.31 -0.07
CA GLY A 41 -18.03 -8.36 -1.06
C GLY A 41 -16.95 -8.04 -2.10
N PHE A 42 -16.35 -6.85 -2.05
CA PHE A 42 -15.23 -6.47 -2.92
C PHE A 42 -13.87 -6.76 -2.27
N PRO A 43 -12.79 -6.89 -3.07
CA PRO A 43 -11.45 -7.10 -2.55
C PRO A 43 -11.04 -6.00 -1.55
N ASP A 44 -10.38 -6.40 -0.48
CA ASP A 44 -9.99 -5.52 0.63
C ASP A 44 -8.66 -4.77 0.41
N TYR A 45 -8.03 -4.98 -0.75
CA TYR A 45 -6.67 -4.53 -1.05
C TYR A 45 -6.61 -3.25 -1.88
N ILE A 46 -5.88 -2.28 -1.35
CA ILE A 46 -5.33 -1.12 -2.06
C ILE A 46 -3.85 -0.98 -1.70
N HIS A 47 -3.01 -0.56 -2.65
CA HIS A 47 -1.58 -0.32 -2.40
C HIS A 47 -1.39 1.01 -1.65
N ALA A 48 -1.69 0.96 -0.35
CA ALA A 48 -1.59 2.08 0.57
C ALA A 48 -1.28 1.61 1.99
N ASN A 49 -0.50 2.41 2.72
CA ASN A 49 -0.14 2.15 4.11
C ASN A 49 -0.44 3.36 5.00
N TRP A 50 -0.80 3.08 6.25
CA TRP A 50 -0.85 4.07 7.32
C TRP A 50 0.57 4.43 7.75
N VAL A 51 0.84 5.74 7.79
CA VAL A 51 2.12 6.31 8.25
C VAL A 51 1.84 7.29 9.36
N ASN A 52 2.51 7.11 10.49
CA ASN A 52 2.42 8.08 11.59
C ASN A 52 3.25 9.32 11.22
N GLY A 53 2.70 10.50 11.48
CA GLY A 53 3.43 11.75 11.46
C GLY A 53 4.47 11.82 12.58
N VAL A 54 5.30 12.86 12.54
CA VAL A 54 6.26 13.18 13.60
C VAL A 54 5.54 13.32 14.95
N ASP A 55 4.37 13.94 14.93
CA ASP A 55 3.38 13.86 15.99
C ASP A 55 2.48 12.64 15.73
N LYS A 56 2.51 11.65 16.65
CA LYS A 56 1.75 10.40 16.56
C LYS A 56 0.23 10.61 16.50
N GLN A 57 -0.25 11.80 16.82
CA GLN A 57 -1.67 12.17 16.65
C GLN A 57 -2.06 12.31 15.17
N LYS A 58 -1.11 12.62 14.29
CA LYS A 58 -1.36 12.76 12.84
C LYS A 58 -1.04 11.45 12.15
N LYS A 59 -2.02 10.88 11.45
CA LYS A 59 -1.85 9.69 10.62
C LYS A 59 -2.15 10.04 9.18
N PHE A 60 -1.29 9.56 8.28
CA PHE A 60 -1.40 9.77 6.85
C PHE A 60 -1.65 8.43 6.17
N ILE A 61 -2.40 8.49 5.07
CA ILE A 61 -2.43 7.40 4.09
C ILE A 61 -1.44 7.76 3.01
N CYS A 62 -0.39 6.96 2.86
CA CYS A 62 0.51 7.05 1.73
C CYS A 62 0.10 5.98 0.71
N THR A 63 -0.21 6.38 -0.51
CA THR A 63 -0.68 5.50 -1.58
C THR A 63 0.04 5.81 -2.88
N GLN A 64 0.16 4.82 -3.76
CA GLN A 64 0.58 5.03 -5.15
C GLN A 64 -0.44 5.86 -5.93
N LEU A 65 -0.02 6.45 -7.06
CA LEU A 65 -0.94 7.03 -8.04
C LEU A 65 -1.74 5.92 -8.74
N ASN A 66 -3.03 6.16 -9.03
CA ASN A 66 -3.91 5.22 -9.72
C ASN A 66 -3.24 4.65 -10.97
N LYS A 67 -3.03 3.33 -11.04
CA LYS A 67 -2.32 2.65 -12.13
C LYS A 67 -2.88 2.96 -13.53
N SER A 68 -4.18 3.23 -13.65
CA SER A 68 -4.82 3.60 -14.92
C SER A 68 -4.45 5.01 -15.40
N PHE A 69 -3.99 5.89 -14.49
CA PHE A 69 -3.49 7.22 -14.82
C PHE A 69 -2.02 7.13 -15.24
N LYS A 70 -1.74 6.45 -16.35
CA LYS A 70 -0.49 6.62 -17.09
C LYS A 70 -0.74 7.72 -18.12
N LYS A 71 -0.01 8.84 -18.00
CA LYS A 71 0.14 9.75 -19.13
C LYS A 71 0.81 8.93 -20.23
N ASN A 72 0.14 8.80 -21.37
CA ASN A 72 0.75 8.33 -22.61
C ASN A 72 1.99 9.16 -22.90
#